data_AF-A0A5J9SXU5-F1
#
_entry.id   AF-A0A5J9SXU5-F1
#
_cell.length_a   1.000
_cell.length_b   1.000
_cell.length_c   1.000
_cell.angle_alpha   90.00
_cell.angle_beta   90.00
_cell.angle_gamma   90.00
#
_symmetry.space_group_name_H-M   'P 1'
#
loop_
_entity.id
_entity.type
_entity.pdbx_description
1 polymer ?
#
loop_
_entity_poly.entity_id
_entity_poly.type
_entity_poly.pdbx_seq_one_letter_code
_entity_poly.pdbx_strand_id
1 'polypeptide(L)'
;MPCRRPRDNAEAANNISKWTGTVYIFSLIGAFLSDSYWGRYITCAIFQIIYVTGLVILSLASWFLLVKPSGCGGVEARCDEPSTAGVALFYLSTYMIAFGNGGYQPSIATFGSDQFDETDPKEARSKVAFFSYFYMALNVGSILSNSVLVYYEALGRWVMGFWVSAASAALALVLFLLGTPNYRHFKPSGKPLTRIAQVFVAAFRKRNAEVPQDGALLHEVEGEDSHMSGIRKILHSNGFRFLDKAATVTEDDYSAPENMKNTWRLCTVTQVEEVKCILKMLPIWLCTIVYSVVFTQMASLFVEQGATMNTNIGSFHIPAASMSLFDILSVLTFIAIYRRVLVPVMSRLSGNSQGMTELQRMGVGLVIGMAAVVAAGVVEVERLKRVEAPDQPSSVSVLWQVPQYALIGASEVFMYVGQLEFFNRQAPDGVKSFGSSLCMASISLGNYVSIMLVSAVTSLTAGDKRAGWIPGNLNSGHLDRFYFLLAALSLVDLAAYVACAMWYKGIKLASSDDRVPAAHV
;
A
#
# COMPACT_ATOMS: atom_id res chain seq x y z
N MET A 1 8.32 32.03 -4.49
CA MET A 1 8.74 30.94 -3.59
C MET A 1 8.41 31.38 -2.18
N PRO A 2 7.55 30.68 -1.41
CA PRO A 2 7.31 31.06 -0.02
C PRO A 2 8.62 30.88 0.74
N CYS A 3 8.95 31.84 1.62
CA CYS A 3 10.12 31.82 2.49
C CYS A 3 10.20 30.49 3.26
N ARG A 4 11.07 29.57 2.82
CA ARG A 4 11.40 28.33 3.51
C ARG A 4 12.15 28.67 4.79
N ARG A 5 11.60 28.31 5.96
CA ARG A 5 12.35 28.39 7.22
C ARG A 5 13.35 27.21 7.28
N PRO A 6 14.57 27.35 7.81
CA PRO A 6 15.63 26.33 7.78
C PRO A 6 15.37 25.00 8.55
N ARG A 7 14.15 24.74 9.03
CA ARG A 7 13.69 23.45 9.63
C ARG A 7 12.78 22.62 8.70
N ASP A 8 12.47 23.09 7.49
CA ASP A 8 11.34 22.62 6.66
C ASP A 8 11.41 21.20 6.11
N ASN A 9 12.55 20.72 5.58
CA ASN A 9 12.52 19.54 4.69
C ASN A 9 12.21 18.22 5.43
N ALA A 10 12.74 18.03 6.64
CA ALA A 10 12.43 16.85 7.46
C ALA A 10 10.96 16.88 7.94
N GLU A 11 10.44 18.05 8.29
CA GLU A 11 9.05 18.22 8.69
C GLU A 11 8.09 18.01 7.49
N ALA A 12 8.43 18.51 6.31
CA ALA A 12 7.69 18.29 5.07
C ALA A 12 7.66 16.80 4.69
N ALA A 13 8.82 16.12 4.70
CA ALA A 13 8.94 14.69 4.49
C ALA A 13 8.08 13.87 5.47
N ASN A 14 8.10 14.26 6.75
CA ASN A 14 7.29 13.64 7.79
C ASN A 14 5.79 13.89 7.59
N ASN A 15 5.39 15.09 7.16
CA ASN A 15 3.98 15.42 6.93
C ASN A 15 3.40 14.64 5.75
N ILE A 16 4.14 14.52 4.64
CA ILE A 16 3.74 13.71 3.47
C ILE A 16 3.64 12.24 3.86
N SER A 17 4.64 11.72 4.58
CA SER A 17 4.61 10.33 5.07
C SER A 17 3.44 10.10 6.03
N LYS A 18 3.15 11.06 6.91
CA LYS A 18 2.02 10.97 7.86
C LYS A 18 0.69 10.94 7.13
N TRP A 19 0.50 11.82 6.15
CA TRP A 19 -0.70 11.86 5.33
C TRP A 19 -0.88 10.56 4.54
N THR A 20 0.17 10.11 3.84
CA THR A 20 0.16 8.87 3.04
C THR A 20 -0.10 7.64 3.90
N GLY A 21 0.59 7.50 5.04
CA GLY A 21 0.33 6.43 5.99
C GLY A 21 -1.12 6.41 6.48
N THR A 22 -1.67 7.58 6.76
CA THR A 22 -3.06 7.73 7.22
C THR A 22 -4.08 7.32 6.14
N VAL A 23 -3.85 7.67 4.87
CA VAL A 23 -4.69 7.23 3.73
C VAL A 23 -4.78 5.69 3.69
N TYR A 24 -3.64 5.01 3.82
CA TYR A 24 -3.61 3.55 3.77
C TYR A 24 -4.20 2.88 5.04
N ILE A 25 -4.12 3.51 6.22
CA ILE A 25 -4.90 3.06 7.41
C ILE A 25 -6.39 3.15 7.11
N PHE A 26 -6.85 4.27 6.56
CA PHE A 26 -8.27 4.44 6.23
C PHE A 26 -8.74 3.48 5.13
N SER A 27 -7.83 3.00 4.27
CA SER A 27 -8.13 1.91 3.33
C SER A 27 -8.49 0.60 4.02
N LEU A 28 -7.83 0.27 5.12
CA LEU A 28 -8.19 -0.89 5.95
C LEU A 28 -9.59 -0.73 6.55
N ILE A 29 -9.89 0.47 7.05
CA ILE A 29 -11.20 0.79 7.64
C ILE A 29 -12.30 0.73 6.57
N GLY A 30 -12.06 1.30 5.39
CA GLY A 30 -12.98 1.26 4.27
C GLY A 30 -13.30 -0.16 3.81
N ALA A 31 -12.27 -0.99 3.64
CA ALA A 31 -12.45 -2.41 3.29
C ALA A 31 -13.26 -3.16 4.36
N PHE A 32 -12.97 -2.92 5.64
CA PHE A 32 -13.72 -3.53 6.75
C PHE A 32 -15.20 -3.12 6.76
N LEU A 33 -15.50 -1.83 6.60
CA LEU A 33 -16.88 -1.32 6.57
C LEU A 33 -17.65 -1.84 5.34
N SER A 34 -16.99 -1.88 4.18
CA SER A 34 -17.52 -2.43 2.93
C SER A 34 -17.91 -3.90 3.10
N ASP A 35 -17.02 -4.73 3.61
CA ASP A 35 -17.22 -6.17 3.63
C ASP A 35 -18.08 -6.65 4.82
N SER A 36 -18.17 -5.86 5.90
CA SER A 36 -18.86 -6.30 7.14
C SER A 36 -20.22 -5.64 7.39
N TYR A 37 -20.46 -4.42 6.90
CA TYR A 37 -21.64 -3.62 7.31
C TYR A 37 -22.39 -2.98 6.15
N TRP A 38 -21.74 -2.11 5.38
CA TRP A 38 -22.41 -1.20 4.44
C TRP A 38 -22.55 -1.78 3.03
N GLY A 39 -21.72 -2.75 2.66
CA GLY A 39 -21.58 -3.19 1.28
C GLY A 39 -20.71 -2.24 0.46
N ARG A 40 -20.21 -2.73 -0.68
CA ARG A 40 -19.21 -2.05 -1.52
C ARG A 40 -19.72 -0.73 -2.10
N TYR A 41 -20.97 -0.71 -2.59
CA TYR A 41 -21.58 0.48 -3.22
C TYR A 41 -21.74 1.65 -2.23
N ILE A 42 -22.40 1.42 -1.08
CA ILE A 42 -22.66 2.46 -0.08
C ILE A 42 -21.33 3.00 0.46
N THR A 43 -20.36 2.12 0.69
CA THR A 43 -19.01 2.50 1.11
C THR A 43 -18.36 3.44 0.10
N CYS A 44 -18.38 3.10 -1.19
CA CYS A 44 -17.83 3.97 -2.24
C CYS A 44 -18.53 5.34 -2.24
N ALA A 45 -19.86 5.38 -2.22
CA ALA A 45 -20.63 6.62 -2.27
C ALA A 45 -20.33 7.55 -1.08
N ILE A 46 -20.37 7.04 0.16
CA ILE A 46 -20.14 7.83 1.37
C ILE A 46 -18.71 8.38 1.39
N PHE A 47 -17.71 7.52 1.16
CA PHE A 47 -16.32 7.95 1.21
C PHE A 47 -15.96 8.91 0.07
N GLN A 48 -16.57 8.78 -1.10
CA GLN A 48 -16.36 9.71 -2.21
C GLN A 48 -17.02 11.08 -1.97
N ILE A 49 -18.18 11.15 -1.29
CA ILE A 49 -18.77 12.41 -0.80
C ILE A 49 -17.83 13.10 0.19
N ILE A 50 -17.25 12.35 1.13
CA ILE A 50 -16.28 12.87 2.10
C ILE A 50 -15.04 13.41 1.38
N TYR A 51 -14.51 12.66 0.40
CA TYR A 51 -13.36 13.07 -0.40
C TYR A 51 -13.60 14.38 -1.15
N VAL A 52 -14.74 14.51 -1.84
CA VAL A 52 -15.13 15.73 -2.56
C VAL A 52 -15.29 16.91 -1.59
N THR A 53 -15.96 16.70 -0.46
CA THR A 53 -16.13 17.74 0.56
C THR A 53 -14.78 18.23 1.08
N GLY A 54 -13.84 17.32 1.35
CA GLY A 54 -12.48 17.66 1.76
C GLY A 54 -11.74 18.51 0.71
N LEU A 55 -11.83 18.15 -0.57
CA LEU A 55 -11.23 18.91 -1.67
C LEU A 55 -11.83 20.32 -1.81
N VAL A 56 -13.14 20.46 -1.64
CA VAL A 56 -13.82 21.76 -1.67
C VAL A 56 -13.37 22.64 -0.50
N ILE A 57 -13.32 22.10 0.72
CA ILE A 57 -12.83 22.83 1.90
C ILE A 57 -11.37 23.24 1.71
N LEU A 58 -10.51 22.35 1.19
CA LEU A 58 -9.10 22.66 0.91
C LEU A 58 -8.98 23.80 -0.11
N SER A 59 -9.77 23.76 -1.18
CA SER A 59 -9.77 24.78 -2.23
C SER A 59 -10.23 26.14 -1.71
N LEU A 60 -11.30 26.17 -0.92
CA LEU A 60 -11.83 27.39 -0.28
C LEU A 60 -10.85 27.96 0.75
N ALA A 61 -10.31 27.11 1.64
CA ALA A 61 -9.34 27.52 2.65
C ALA A 61 -8.10 28.13 1.99
N SER A 62 -7.58 27.46 0.96
CA SER A 62 -6.40 27.94 0.22
C SER A 62 -6.66 29.29 -0.46
N TRP A 63 -7.82 29.45 -1.11
CA TRP A 63 -8.20 30.70 -1.79
C TRP A 63 -8.37 31.88 -0.82
N PHE A 64 -9.07 31.66 0.30
CA PHE A 64 -9.50 32.76 1.17
C PHE A 64 -8.56 33.02 2.36
N LEU A 65 -7.92 31.98 2.91
CA LEU A 65 -7.27 32.04 4.22
C LEU A 65 -5.77 31.80 4.20
N LEU A 66 -5.23 31.11 3.18
CA LEU A 66 -3.80 30.81 3.09
C LEU A 66 -3.06 31.58 1.98
N VAL A 67 -3.70 31.87 0.85
CA VAL A 67 -3.04 32.53 -0.30
C VAL A 67 -3.41 34.02 -0.38
N LYS A 68 -2.92 34.81 0.59
CA LYS A 68 -2.70 36.27 0.48
C LYS A 68 -1.63 36.69 1.50
N PRO A 69 -0.63 37.54 1.16
CA PRO A 69 -0.70 38.59 0.14
C PRO A 69 0.26 38.40 -1.06
N SER A 70 -0.17 38.96 -2.19
CA SER A 70 0.65 39.23 -3.38
C SER A 70 1.91 40.02 -3.03
N GLY A 71 3.09 39.53 -3.43
CA GLY A 71 4.37 40.23 -3.29
C GLY A 71 5.43 39.54 -2.43
N CYS A 72 5.12 38.41 -1.80
CA CYS A 72 6.11 37.67 -1.01
C CYS A 72 6.94 36.70 -1.86
N GLY A 73 8.27 36.77 -1.77
CA GLY A 73 9.21 35.96 -2.57
C GLY A 73 10.50 36.65 -3.01
N GLY A 74 10.68 37.94 -2.70
CA GLY A 74 11.98 38.60 -2.75
C GLY A 74 12.78 38.33 -1.47
N VAL A 75 14.12 38.33 -1.57
CA VAL A 75 15.08 38.03 -0.48
C VAL A 75 14.86 38.92 0.77
N GLU A 76 14.14 40.04 0.64
CA GLU A 76 13.88 41.01 1.72
C GLU A 76 12.43 41.02 2.27
N ALA A 77 11.49 40.26 1.69
CA ALA A 77 10.08 40.30 2.11
C ALA A 77 9.77 39.24 3.18
N ARG A 78 9.63 39.67 4.45
CA ARG A 78 9.06 38.83 5.51
C ARG A 78 7.60 38.52 5.19
N CYS A 79 7.26 37.24 5.04
CA CYS A 79 5.87 36.83 4.90
C CYS A 79 5.18 36.77 6.26
N ASP A 80 3.95 37.27 6.31
CA ASP A 80 3.10 37.15 7.49
C ASP A 80 2.82 35.68 7.82
N GLU A 81 2.76 35.36 9.11
CA GLU A 81 2.40 34.01 9.54
C GLU A 81 0.96 33.69 9.12
N PRO A 82 0.70 32.47 8.61
CA PRO A 82 -0.64 32.08 8.18
C PRO A 82 -1.61 32.08 9.36
N SER A 83 -2.86 32.46 9.11
CA SER A 83 -3.92 32.43 10.13
C SER A 83 -4.05 31.04 10.74
N THR A 84 -4.08 30.95 12.07
CA THR A 84 -4.27 29.70 12.82
C THR A 84 -5.52 28.94 12.36
N ALA A 85 -6.61 29.66 12.05
CA ALA A 85 -7.83 29.08 11.51
C ALA A 85 -7.64 28.52 10.08
N GLY A 86 -6.85 29.20 9.25
CA GLY A 86 -6.48 28.72 7.91
C GLY A 86 -5.66 27.43 7.98
N VAL A 87 -4.66 27.38 8.86
CA VAL A 87 -3.84 26.18 9.08
C VAL A 87 -4.68 25.02 9.62
N ALA A 88 -5.58 25.28 10.58
CA ALA A 88 -6.48 24.24 11.11
C ALA A 88 -7.41 23.68 10.02
N LEU A 89 -8.01 24.54 9.19
CA LEU A 89 -8.85 24.12 8.07
C LEU A 89 -8.06 23.37 6.99
N PHE A 90 -6.81 23.74 6.74
CA PHE A 90 -5.92 23.00 5.85
C PHE A 90 -5.67 21.58 6.35
N TYR A 91 -5.32 21.39 7.62
CA TYR A 91 -5.13 20.05 8.17
C TYR A 91 -6.45 19.26 8.22
N LEU A 92 -7.55 19.89 8.64
CA LEU A 92 -8.86 19.22 8.65
C LEU A 92 -9.24 18.72 7.25
N SER A 93 -9.09 19.56 6.23
CA SER A 93 -9.43 19.19 4.85
C SER A 93 -8.49 18.12 4.29
N THR A 94 -7.18 18.22 4.49
CA THR A 94 -6.22 17.20 4.04
C THR A 94 -6.45 15.82 4.68
N TYR A 95 -6.79 15.77 5.98
CA TYR A 95 -7.14 14.49 6.63
C TYR A 95 -8.54 13.99 6.24
N MET A 96 -9.49 14.88 5.92
CA MET A 96 -10.78 14.49 5.36
C MET A 96 -10.62 13.88 3.96
N ILE A 97 -9.74 14.46 3.13
CA ILE A 97 -9.34 13.90 1.83
C ILE A 97 -8.69 12.53 2.04
N ALA A 98 -7.81 12.37 3.03
CA ALA A 98 -7.20 11.09 3.34
C ALA A 98 -8.23 10.02 3.74
N PHE A 99 -9.19 10.40 4.58
CA PHE A 99 -10.28 9.51 5.02
C PHE A 99 -11.18 9.10 3.86
N GLY A 100 -11.61 10.06 3.04
CA GLY A 100 -12.38 9.82 1.84
C GLY A 100 -11.63 8.90 0.86
N ASN A 101 -10.42 9.30 0.45
CA ASN A 101 -9.64 8.57 -0.53
C ASN A 101 -9.30 7.15 -0.09
N GLY A 102 -8.81 6.99 1.14
CA GLY A 102 -8.51 5.68 1.69
C GLY A 102 -9.74 4.78 1.70
N GLY A 103 -10.90 5.28 2.14
CA GLY A 103 -12.08 4.43 2.32
C GLY A 103 -12.71 3.90 1.02
N TYR A 104 -12.75 4.69 -0.06
CA TYR A 104 -13.39 4.27 -1.32
C TYR A 104 -12.43 3.49 -2.25
N GLN A 105 -11.13 3.79 -2.23
CA GLN A 105 -10.15 3.27 -3.19
C GLN A 105 -10.07 1.73 -3.28
N PRO A 106 -10.04 0.95 -2.19
CA PRO A 106 -10.04 -0.51 -2.30
C PRO A 106 -11.39 -1.05 -2.79
N SER A 107 -12.48 -0.39 -2.37
CA SER A 107 -13.85 -0.81 -2.65
C SER A 107 -14.25 -0.60 -4.11
N ILE A 108 -13.79 0.47 -4.77
CA ILE A 108 -14.23 0.80 -6.14
C ILE A 108 -13.76 -0.22 -7.18
N ALA A 109 -12.52 -0.72 -7.06
CA ALA A 109 -11.98 -1.72 -7.99
C ALA A 109 -12.74 -3.05 -7.85
N THR A 110 -13.00 -3.48 -6.61
CA THR A 110 -13.78 -4.69 -6.35
C THR A 110 -15.23 -4.53 -6.81
N PHE A 111 -15.86 -3.39 -6.55
CA PHE A 111 -17.23 -3.09 -6.96
C PHE A 111 -17.40 -3.08 -8.48
N GLY A 112 -16.43 -2.51 -9.22
CA GLY A 112 -16.42 -2.57 -10.68
C GLY A 112 -16.26 -4.00 -11.20
N SER A 113 -15.44 -4.81 -10.53
CA SER A 113 -15.24 -6.22 -10.89
C SER A 113 -16.48 -7.09 -10.64
N ASP A 114 -17.31 -6.72 -9.65
CA ASP A 114 -18.55 -7.42 -9.31
C ASP A 114 -19.65 -7.22 -10.36
N GLN A 115 -19.50 -6.28 -11.29
CA GLN A 115 -20.50 -6.06 -12.34
C GLN A 115 -20.50 -7.18 -13.39
N PHE A 116 -19.51 -8.06 -13.37
CA PHE A 116 -19.33 -9.14 -14.33
C PHE A 116 -19.44 -10.51 -13.65
N ASP A 117 -20.31 -11.37 -14.18
CA ASP A 117 -20.46 -12.76 -13.79
C ASP A 117 -19.30 -13.60 -14.37
N GLU A 118 -18.61 -14.35 -13.52
CA GLU A 118 -17.52 -15.22 -13.94
C GLU A 118 -18.00 -16.54 -14.55
N THR A 119 -19.27 -16.91 -14.33
CA THR A 119 -19.86 -18.13 -14.89
C THR A 119 -20.21 -17.99 -16.37
N ASP A 120 -20.46 -16.75 -16.84
CA ASP A 120 -20.63 -16.46 -18.26
C ASP A 120 -19.25 -16.17 -18.92
N PRO A 121 -18.82 -16.99 -19.90
CA PRO A 121 -17.55 -16.78 -20.58
C PRO A 121 -17.42 -15.42 -21.30
N LYS A 122 -18.53 -14.78 -21.70
CA LYS A 122 -18.53 -13.44 -22.29
C LYS A 122 -18.30 -12.37 -21.23
N GLU A 123 -19.01 -12.44 -20.10
CA GLU A 123 -18.83 -11.49 -19.00
C GLU A 123 -17.45 -11.65 -18.34
N ALA A 124 -16.95 -12.87 -18.19
CA ALA A 124 -15.59 -13.15 -17.72
C ALA A 124 -14.52 -12.48 -18.60
N ARG A 125 -14.68 -12.52 -19.93
CA ARG A 125 -13.77 -11.81 -20.86
C ARG A 125 -13.90 -10.28 -20.71
N SER A 126 -15.12 -9.78 -20.56
CA SER A 126 -15.39 -8.34 -20.35
C SER A 126 -14.79 -7.84 -19.03
N LYS A 127 -14.77 -8.65 -17.97
CA LYS A 127 -14.11 -8.34 -16.69
C LYS A 127 -12.61 -8.08 -16.86
N VAL A 128 -11.93 -8.92 -17.64
CA VAL A 128 -10.50 -8.73 -17.95
C VAL A 128 -10.27 -7.44 -18.75
N ALA A 129 -11.16 -7.14 -19.70
CA ALA A 129 -11.11 -5.89 -20.45
C ALA A 129 -11.34 -4.67 -19.52
N PHE A 130 -12.31 -4.73 -18.61
CA PHE A 130 -12.56 -3.70 -17.61
C PHE A 130 -11.30 -3.38 -16.80
N PHE A 131 -10.64 -4.39 -16.23
CA PHE A 131 -9.39 -4.16 -15.49
C PHE A 131 -8.29 -3.53 -16.35
N SER A 132 -8.22 -3.89 -17.64
CA SER A 132 -7.26 -3.31 -18.57
C SER A 132 -7.55 -1.82 -18.82
N TYR A 133 -8.81 -1.44 -19.06
CA TYR A 133 -9.21 -0.04 -19.23
C TYR A 133 -9.04 0.77 -17.93
N PHE A 134 -9.40 0.18 -16.79
CA PHE A 134 -9.22 0.78 -15.47
C PHE A 134 -7.73 1.09 -15.22
N TYR A 135 -6.85 0.13 -15.51
CA TYR A 135 -5.41 0.31 -15.37
C TYR A 135 -4.86 1.37 -16.33
N MET A 136 -5.32 1.39 -17.57
CA MET A 136 -4.94 2.41 -18.55
C MET A 136 -5.36 3.82 -18.09
N ALA A 137 -6.61 3.97 -17.62
CA ALA A 137 -7.12 5.24 -17.12
C ALA A 137 -6.33 5.76 -15.92
N LEU A 138 -5.95 4.87 -14.99
CA LEU A 138 -5.08 5.22 -13.86
C LEU A 138 -3.73 5.75 -14.33
N ASN A 139 -3.06 5.06 -15.25
CA ASN A 139 -1.74 5.49 -15.74
C ASN A 139 -1.80 6.82 -16.50
N VAL A 140 -2.79 7.00 -17.38
CA VAL A 140 -2.98 8.27 -18.11
C VAL A 140 -3.27 9.42 -17.14
N GLY A 141 -4.14 9.19 -16.14
CA GLY A 141 -4.43 10.16 -15.09
C GLY A 141 -3.18 10.53 -14.28
N SER A 142 -2.37 9.54 -13.91
CA SER A 142 -1.11 9.75 -13.20
C SER A 142 -0.09 10.55 -14.02
N ILE A 143 0.02 10.29 -15.33
CA ILE A 143 0.90 11.07 -16.22
C ILE A 143 0.45 12.53 -16.26
N LEU A 144 -0.85 12.78 -16.51
CA LEU A 144 -1.40 14.14 -16.57
C LEU A 144 -1.23 14.89 -15.24
N SER A 145 -1.43 14.21 -14.11
CA SER A 145 -1.24 14.78 -12.78
C SER A 145 0.24 15.15 -12.54
N ASN A 146 1.16 14.21 -12.73
CA ASN A 146 2.58 14.42 -12.45
C ASN A 146 3.29 15.34 -13.46
N SER A 147 2.69 15.60 -14.62
CA SER A 147 3.19 16.57 -15.59
C SER A 147 2.48 17.91 -15.49
N VAL A 148 1.20 17.98 -15.85
CA VAL A 148 0.47 19.24 -16.01
C VAL A 148 0.17 19.86 -14.65
N LEU A 149 -0.41 19.10 -13.72
CA LEU A 149 -0.81 19.64 -12.42
C LEU A 149 0.40 20.11 -11.62
N VAL A 150 1.44 19.27 -11.55
CA VAL A 150 2.70 19.61 -10.88
C VAL A 150 3.38 20.84 -11.51
N TYR A 151 3.28 21.02 -12.83
CA TYR A 151 3.81 22.23 -13.48
C TYR A 151 3.04 23.50 -13.07
N TYR A 152 1.70 23.43 -12.98
CA TYR A 152 0.89 24.55 -12.47
C TYR A 152 1.21 24.87 -11.00
N GLU A 153 1.41 23.83 -10.18
CA GLU A 153 1.83 23.96 -8.79
C GLU A 153 3.21 24.62 -8.66
N ALA A 154 4.17 24.24 -9.50
CA ALA A 154 5.50 24.84 -9.55
C ALA A 154 5.47 26.33 -9.95
N LEU A 155 4.51 26.74 -10.79
CA LEU A 155 4.26 28.15 -11.11
C LEU A 155 3.56 28.93 -9.98
N GLY A 156 3.29 28.29 -8.84
CA GLY A 156 2.62 28.90 -7.69
C GLY A 156 1.10 28.95 -7.80
N ARG A 157 0.49 28.25 -8.77
CA ARG A 157 -0.97 28.26 -9.03
C ARG A 157 -1.71 27.14 -8.31
N TRP A 158 -1.33 26.86 -7.06
CA TRP A 158 -1.86 25.78 -6.21
C TRP A 158 -3.39 25.75 -6.11
N VAL A 159 -4.00 26.93 -5.96
CA VAL A 159 -5.46 27.07 -5.81
C VAL A 159 -6.21 26.56 -7.05
N MET A 160 -5.68 26.82 -8.26
CA MET A 160 -6.25 26.28 -9.48
C MET A 160 -6.12 24.76 -9.54
N GLY A 161 -5.00 24.22 -9.09
CA GLY A 161 -4.79 22.78 -8.99
C GLY A 161 -5.84 22.10 -8.11
N PHE A 162 -6.06 22.62 -6.90
CA PHE A 162 -7.07 22.09 -5.98
C PHE A 162 -8.49 22.17 -6.55
N TRP A 163 -8.85 23.26 -7.24
CA TRP A 163 -10.17 23.38 -7.88
C TRP A 163 -10.35 22.41 -9.03
N VAL A 164 -9.33 22.18 -9.86
CA VAL A 164 -9.37 21.18 -10.93
C VAL A 164 -9.56 19.78 -10.34
N SER A 165 -8.82 19.44 -9.28
CA SER A 165 -9.01 18.19 -8.55
C SER A 165 -10.43 18.06 -7.97
N ALA A 166 -10.94 19.10 -7.32
CA ALA A 166 -12.30 19.11 -6.76
C ALA A 166 -13.38 18.92 -7.83
N ALA A 167 -13.28 19.63 -8.96
CA ALA A 167 -14.22 19.53 -10.07
C ALA A 167 -14.20 18.14 -10.71
N SER A 168 -13.00 17.57 -10.91
CA SER A 168 -12.86 16.21 -11.46
C SER A 168 -13.45 15.14 -10.52
N ALA A 169 -13.22 15.26 -9.21
CA ALA A 169 -13.75 14.34 -8.21
C ALA A 169 -15.28 14.46 -8.08
N ALA A 170 -15.83 15.67 -8.15
CA ALA A 170 -17.26 15.90 -8.15
C ALA A 170 -17.94 15.32 -9.40
N LEU A 171 -17.33 15.51 -10.58
CA LEU A 171 -17.82 14.89 -11.82
C LEU A 171 -17.79 13.35 -11.72
N ALA A 172 -16.71 12.77 -11.19
CA ALA A 172 -16.62 11.33 -10.98
C ALA A 172 -17.70 10.81 -10.03
N LEU A 173 -17.99 11.53 -8.94
CA LEU A 173 -19.09 11.19 -8.01
C LEU A 173 -20.46 11.26 -8.70
N VAL A 174 -20.73 12.31 -9.48
CA VAL A 174 -21.98 12.44 -10.22
C VAL A 174 -22.15 11.28 -11.21
N LEU A 175 -21.13 10.97 -12.00
CA LEU A 175 -21.17 9.84 -12.93
C LEU A 175 -21.38 8.50 -12.21
N PHE A 176 -20.72 8.30 -11.07
CA PHE A 176 -20.90 7.11 -10.24
C PHE A 176 -22.34 6.97 -9.75
N LEU A 177 -22.94 8.04 -9.22
CA LEU A 177 -24.31 8.04 -8.69
C LEU A 177 -25.37 7.94 -9.80
N LEU A 178 -25.12 8.48 -10.99
CA LEU A 178 -26.02 8.31 -12.14
C LEU A 178 -26.14 6.85 -12.58
N GLY A 179 -25.10 6.04 -12.35
CA GLY A 179 -25.09 4.60 -12.62
C GLY A 179 -25.86 3.74 -11.61
N THR A 180 -26.31 4.30 -10.48
CA THR A 180 -26.98 3.56 -9.38
C THR A 180 -28.05 2.55 -9.82
N PRO A 181 -29.02 2.88 -10.69
CA PRO A 181 -30.09 1.94 -11.04
C PRO A 181 -29.60 0.72 -11.83
N ASN A 182 -28.40 0.78 -12.41
CA ASN A 182 -27.86 -0.25 -13.30
C ASN A 182 -26.83 -1.16 -12.61
N TYR A 183 -26.45 -0.88 -11.36
CA TYR A 183 -25.43 -1.66 -10.67
C TYR A 183 -25.97 -2.97 -10.09
N ARG A 184 -25.17 -4.02 -10.21
CA ARG A 184 -25.36 -5.28 -9.48
C ARG A 184 -24.78 -5.10 -8.07
N HIS A 185 -25.61 -5.37 -7.05
CA HIS A 185 -25.22 -5.24 -5.64
C HIS A 185 -25.02 -6.62 -5.01
N PHE A 186 -23.78 -6.89 -4.56
CA PHE A 186 -23.45 -8.10 -3.81
C PHE A 186 -23.70 -7.91 -2.31
N LYS A 187 -24.19 -8.96 -1.67
CA LYS A 187 -24.34 -8.99 -0.21
C LYS A 187 -22.96 -9.11 0.46
N PRO A 188 -22.70 -8.39 1.56
CA PRO A 188 -21.42 -8.48 2.27
C PRO A 188 -21.12 -9.91 2.74
N SER A 189 -19.88 -10.39 2.53
CA SER A 189 -19.44 -11.75 2.85
C SER A 189 -18.89 -11.83 4.28
N GLY A 190 -19.79 -12.02 5.26
CA GLY A 190 -19.42 -12.32 6.65
C GLY A 190 -18.50 -11.31 7.36
N LYS A 191 -18.00 -11.67 8.56
CA LYS A 191 -17.08 -10.81 9.35
C LYS A 191 -15.71 -11.49 9.49
N PRO A 192 -14.76 -11.27 8.56
CA PRO A 192 -13.46 -11.95 8.55
C PRO A 192 -12.66 -11.74 9.84
N LEU A 193 -12.60 -10.51 10.37
CA LEU A 193 -11.88 -10.20 11.62
C LEU A 193 -12.49 -10.91 12.83
N THR A 194 -13.82 -11.06 12.86
CA THR A 194 -14.49 -11.79 13.93
C THR A 194 -14.13 -13.27 13.91
N ARG A 195 -14.03 -13.88 12.72
CA ARG A 195 -13.57 -15.29 12.58
C ARG A 195 -12.14 -15.49 13.10
N ILE A 196 -11.23 -14.57 12.76
CA ILE A 196 -9.85 -14.60 13.27
C ILE A 196 -9.84 -14.46 14.81
N ALA A 197 -10.60 -13.51 15.36
CA ALA A 197 -10.69 -13.30 16.81
C ALA A 197 -11.29 -14.50 17.55
N GLN A 198 -12.29 -15.15 16.96
CA GLN A 198 -12.92 -16.36 17.52
C GLN A 198 -11.91 -17.48 17.74
N VAL A 199 -11.02 -17.73 16.78
CA VAL A 199 -9.98 -18.77 16.89
C VAL A 199 -9.03 -18.48 18.06
N PHE A 200 -8.53 -17.24 18.19
CA PHE A 200 -7.65 -16.88 19.29
C PHE A 200 -8.34 -16.98 20.66
N VAL A 201 -9.59 -16.51 20.76
CA VAL A 201 -10.38 -16.57 21.99
C VAL A 201 -10.69 -18.03 22.36
N ALA A 202 -11.10 -18.85 21.39
CA ALA A 202 -11.41 -20.26 21.59
C ALA A 202 -10.15 -21.05 22.01
N ALA A 203 -9.01 -20.84 21.34
CA ALA A 203 -7.74 -21.47 21.71
C ALA A 203 -7.28 -21.07 23.12
N PHE A 204 -7.47 -19.80 23.51
CA PHE A 204 -7.14 -19.31 24.84
C PHE A 204 -8.07 -19.89 25.92
N ARG A 205 -9.38 -19.95 25.66
CA ARG A 205 -10.37 -20.58 26.56
C ARG A 205 -10.09 -22.07 26.76
N LYS A 206 -9.64 -22.74 25.70
CA LYS A 206 -9.25 -24.17 25.72
C LYS A 206 -7.75 -24.38 25.96
N ARG A 207 -7.04 -23.43 26.59
CA ARG A 207 -5.58 -23.53 26.78
C ARG A 207 -5.13 -24.77 27.56
N ASN A 208 -5.99 -25.33 28.40
CA ASN A 208 -5.71 -26.54 29.19
C ASN A 208 -6.19 -27.84 28.51
N ALA A 209 -6.87 -27.76 27.36
CA ALA A 209 -7.33 -28.94 26.63
C ALA A 209 -6.16 -29.63 25.92
N GLU A 210 -6.18 -30.96 25.92
CA GLU A 210 -5.24 -31.78 25.16
C GLU A 210 -5.68 -31.85 23.70
N VAL A 211 -4.75 -31.53 22.78
CA VAL A 211 -5.02 -31.59 21.34
C VAL A 211 -4.87 -33.04 20.88
N PRO A 212 -5.89 -33.63 20.22
CA PRO A 212 -5.79 -34.97 19.64
C PRO A 212 -4.57 -35.11 18.72
N GLN A 213 -3.97 -36.31 18.67
CA GLN A 213 -2.84 -36.57 17.76
C GLN A 213 -3.30 -36.74 16.30
N ASP A 214 -4.53 -37.23 16.10
CA ASP A 214 -5.15 -37.37 14.80
C ASP A 214 -5.99 -36.12 14.47
N GLY A 215 -5.68 -35.47 13.35
CA GLY A 215 -6.40 -34.28 12.87
C GLY A 215 -7.84 -34.59 12.45
N ALA A 216 -8.18 -35.84 12.19
CA ALA A 216 -9.54 -36.28 11.88
C ALA A 216 -10.51 -36.15 13.08
N LEU A 217 -9.98 -36.08 14.31
CA LEU A 217 -10.77 -35.93 15.54
C LEU A 217 -11.10 -34.47 15.87
N LEU A 218 -10.60 -33.51 15.09
CA LEU A 218 -10.89 -32.09 15.27
C LEU A 218 -12.24 -31.73 14.65
N HIS A 219 -12.89 -30.71 15.21
CA HIS A 219 -14.20 -30.27 14.77
C HIS A 219 -14.17 -29.69 13.35
N GLU A 220 -14.86 -30.34 12.42
CA GLU A 220 -15.12 -29.84 11.08
C GLU A 220 -16.59 -30.07 10.73
N VAL A 221 -17.17 -29.23 9.89
CA VAL A 221 -18.57 -29.41 9.46
C VAL A 221 -18.61 -30.32 8.23
N GLU A 222 -19.28 -31.47 8.34
CA GLU A 222 -19.57 -32.37 7.21
C GLU A 222 -20.88 -31.96 6.51
N GLY A 223 -20.91 -32.01 5.17
CA GLY A 223 -22.15 -31.88 4.39
C GLY A 223 -22.60 -30.48 3.97
N GLU A 224 -23.73 -30.46 3.25
CA GLU A 224 -24.27 -29.40 2.36
C GLU A 224 -24.49 -28.01 2.99
N ASP A 225 -24.49 -27.89 4.33
CA ASP A 225 -24.57 -26.61 5.04
C ASP A 225 -23.31 -25.73 4.87
N SER A 226 -22.24 -26.29 4.32
CA SER A 226 -21.04 -25.59 3.88
C SER A 226 -21.23 -24.76 2.60
N HIS A 227 -22.37 -24.89 1.90
CA HIS A 227 -22.73 -23.98 0.79
C HIS A 227 -23.11 -22.56 1.25
N MET A 228 -23.12 -22.28 2.55
CA MET A 228 -23.03 -20.91 3.05
C MET A 228 -21.62 -20.36 2.78
N SER A 229 -21.43 -19.81 1.58
CA SER A 229 -20.28 -19.03 1.13
C SER A 229 -19.04 -19.85 0.73
N GLY A 230 -19.06 -20.58 -0.39
CA GLY A 230 -17.92 -20.77 -1.31
C GLY A 230 -16.49 -21.09 -0.79
N ILE A 231 -16.31 -21.51 0.46
CA ILE A 231 -15.00 -21.69 1.11
C ILE A 231 -14.54 -23.12 0.91
N ARG A 232 -13.39 -23.32 0.24
CA ARG A 232 -12.76 -24.63 0.10
C ARG A 232 -12.20 -25.11 1.45
N LYS A 233 -12.40 -26.39 1.76
CA LYS A 233 -11.83 -27.04 2.96
C LYS A 233 -10.30 -27.03 2.90
N ILE A 234 -9.66 -26.69 4.03
CA ILE A 234 -8.19 -26.63 4.16
C ILE A 234 -7.73 -27.84 4.98
N LEU A 235 -6.70 -28.54 4.50
CA LEU A 235 -6.14 -29.69 5.20
C LEU A 235 -5.39 -29.26 6.46
N HIS A 236 -5.55 -30.05 7.52
CA HIS A 236 -4.88 -29.83 8.80
C HIS A 236 -3.34 -29.79 8.66
N SER A 237 -2.69 -28.86 9.36
CA SER A 237 -1.25 -28.68 9.37
C SER A 237 -0.67 -28.74 10.78
N ASN A 238 0.45 -29.47 10.94
CA ASN A 238 1.19 -29.57 12.21
C ASN A 238 1.85 -28.25 12.69
N GLY A 239 1.77 -27.16 11.91
CA GLY A 239 2.28 -25.85 12.32
C GLY A 239 1.33 -25.17 13.31
N PHE A 240 1.88 -24.48 14.32
CA PHE A 240 1.11 -23.76 15.35
C PHE A 240 0.04 -24.63 16.06
N ARG A 241 0.42 -25.83 16.52
CA ARG A 241 -0.49 -26.79 17.19
C ARG A 241 -1.29 -26.23 18.37
N PHE A 242 -0.81 -25.16 19.00
CA PHE A 242 -1.56 -24.53 20.09
C PHE A 242 -2.92 -23.95 19.62
N LEU A 243 -3.06 -23.57 18.35
CA LEU A 243 -4.32 -23.07 17.78
C LEU A 243 -5.34 -24.19 17.55
N ASP A 244 -4.90 -25.45 17.43
CA ASP A 244 -5.79 -26.61 17.27
C ASP A 244 -6.68 -26.84 18.49
N LYS A 245 -6.30 -26.26 19.63
CA LYS A 245 -7.15 -26.20 20.83
C LYS A 245 -8.50 -25.54 20.55
N ALA A 246 -8.58 -24.59 19.61
CA ALA A 246 -9.84 -23.96 19.22
C ALA A 246 -10.80 -24.93 18.50
N ALA A 247 -10.27 -25.91 17.77
CA ALA A 247 -11.03 -26.94 17.06
C ALA A 247 -11.14 -28.27 17.85
N THR A 248 -10.58 -28.34 19.06
CA THR A 248 -10.67 -29.53 19.90
C THR A 248 -12.05 -29.60 20.54
N VAL A 249 -12.77 -30.72 20.35
CA VAL A 249 -14.06 -30.97 20.97
C VAL A 249 -13.86 -31.37 22.43
N THR A 250 -14.58 -30.73 23.35
CA THR A 250 -14.56 -31.06 24.79
C THR A 250 -15.94 -31.56 25.26
N GLU A 251 -16.02 -32.24 26.40
CA GLU A 251 -17.29 -32.77 26.97
C GLU A 251 -18.40 -31.69 27.08
N ASP A 252 -18.02 -30.47 27.42
CA ASP A 252 -18.95 -29.33 27.50
C ASP A 252 -19.50 -28.88 26.13
N ASP A 253 -18.89 -29.30 25.02
CA ASP A 253 -19.34 -28.99 23.67
C ASP A 253 -20.33 -30.06 23.13
N TYR A 254 -20.31 -31.27 23.72
CA TYR A 254 -21.28 -32.33 23.43
C TYR A 254 -22.66 -32.07 24.05
N SER A 255 -22.70 -31.32 25.15
CA SER A 255 -23.92 -31.02 25.92
C SER A 255 -24.71 -29.81 25.39
N ALA A 256 -24.18 -29.08 24.40
CA ALA A 256 -24.87 -27.96 23.77
C ALA A 256 -25.68 -28.41 22.53
N PRO A 257 -26.96 -28.01 22.39
CA PRO A 257 -27.74 -28.31 21.19
C PRO A 257 -27.07 -27.70 19.94
N GLU A 258 -27.16 -28.37 18.78
CA GLU A 258 -26.46 -27.97 17.54
C GLU A 258 -26.69 -26.51 17.14
N ASN A 259 -27.90 -26.01 17.40
CA ASN A 259 -28.34 -24.63 17.11
C ASN A 259 -27.75 -23.57 18.07
N MET A 260 -26.93 -23.96 19.06
CA MET A 260 -26.38 -23.12 20.12
C MET A 260 -24.86 -23.28 20.32
N LYS A 261 -24.16 -23.99 19.43
CA LYS A 261 -22.69 -24.13 19.52
C LYS A 261 -22.02 -22.75 19.40
N ASN A 262 -21.39 -22.31 20.49
CA ASN A 262 -20.80 -20.98 20.57
C ASN A 262 -19.48 -20.92 19.75
N THR A 263 -19.49 -20.24 18.61
CA THR A 263 -18.32 -20.04 17.73
C THR A 263 -17.13 -19.35 18.42
N TRP A 264 -17.34 -18.73 19.59
CA TRP A 264 -16.25 -18.19 20.44
C TRP A 264 -15.62 -19.21 21.40
N ARG A 265 -16.03 -20.47 21.34
CA ARG A 265 -15.50 -21.58 22.15
C ARG A 265 -15.08 -22.77 21.29
N LEU A 266 -15.81 -23.04 20.21
CA LEU A 266 -15.51 -24.11 19.26
C LEU A 266 -15.47 -23.53 17.83
N CYS A 267 -14.33 -23.66 17.17
CA CYS A 267 -14.11 -23.24 15.78
C CYS A 267 -13.91 -24.46 14.88
N THR A 268 -14.11 -24.31 13.58
CA THR A 268 -13.81 -25.40 12.63
C THR A 268 -12.32 -25.51 12.33
N VAL A 269 -11.84 -26.69 11.92
CA VAL A 269 -10.44 -26.88 11.45
C VAL A 269 -10.12 -25.90 10.33
N THR A 270 -11.03 -25.72 9.38
CA THR A 270 -10.87 -24.73 8.30
C THR A 270 -10.63 -23.32 8.86
N GLN A 271 -11.41 -22.83 9.84
CA GLN A 271 -11.18 -21.53 10.48
C GLN A 271 -9.82 -21.44 11.19
N VAL A 272 -9.39 -22.51 11.86
CA VAL A 272 -8.08 -22.56 12.53
C VAL A 272 -6.94 -22.51 11.53
N GLU A 273 -7.02 -23.27 10.45
CA GLU A 273 -6.01 -23.28 9.38
C GLU A 273 -5.96 -21.94 8.62
N GLU A 274 -7.09 -21.23 8.50
CA GLU A 274 -7.12 -19.86 7.97
C GLU A 274 -6.19 -18.93 8.78
N VAL A 275 -6.30 -18.98 10.11
CA VAL A 275 -5.47 -18.17 11.02
C VAL A 275 -4.01 -18.62 11.02
N LYS A 276 -3.75 -19.93 11.01
CA LYS A 276 -2.39 -20.46 10.89
C LYS A 276 -1.72 -19.99 9.60
N CYS A 277 -2.44 -19.91 8.48
CA CYS A 277 -1.89 -19.38 7.24
C CYS A 277 -1.44 -17.92 7.40
N ILE A 278 -2.31 -17.07 7.96
CA ILE A 278 -1.98 -15.66 8.22
C ILE A 278 -0.69 -15.56 9.05
N LEU A 279 -0.57 -16.34 10.13
CA LEU A 279 0.64 -16.36 10.96
C LEU A 279 1.89 -16.81 10.21
N LYS A 280 1.78 -17.78 9.28
CA LYS A 280 2.91 -18.21 8.43
C LYS A 280 3.35 -17.10 7.46
N MET A 281 2.43 -16.24 7.02
CA MET A 281 2.72 -15.14 6.11
C MET A 281 3.29 -13.89 6.81
N LEU A 282 3.01 -13.70 8.10
CA LEU A 282 3.43 -12.51 8.86
C LEU A 282 4.94 -12.21 8.80
N PRO A 283 5.87 -13.18 8.93
CA PRO A 283 7.30 -12.88 8.84
C PRO A 283 7.71 -12.28 7.50
N ILE A 284 7.17 -12.80 6.39
CA ILE A 284 7.40 -12.27 5.04
C ILE A 284 6.80 -10.86 4.91
N TRP A 285 5.58 -10.68 5.42
CA TRP A 285 4.89 -9.39 5.43
C TRP A 285 5.65 -8.32 6.25
N LEU A 286 6.29 -8.69 7.36
CA LEU A 286 7.09 -7.74 8.13
C LEU A 286 8.30 -7.23 7.33
N CYS A 287 8.92 -8.08 6.51
CA CYS A 287 10.03 -7.68 5.65
C CYS A 287 9.57 -6.67 4.58
N THR A 288 8.33 -6.76 4.08
CA THR A 288 7.83 -5.80 3.07
C THR A 288 7.69 -4.38 3.63
N ILE A 289 7.69 -4.18 4.94
CA ILE A 289 7.62 -2.85 5.57
C ILE A 289 8.88 -2.04 5.25
N VAL A 290 10.07 -2.67 5.24
CA VAL A 290 11.34 -1.97 4.93
C VAL A 290 11.37 -1.53 3.47
N TYR A 291 10.88 -2.37 2.56
CA TYR A 291 10.66 -1.94 1.18
C TYR A 291 9.71 -0.75 1.08
N SER A 292 8.59 -0.78 1.83
CA SER A 292 7.66 0.35 1.84
C SER A 292 8.35 1.63 2.28
N VAL A 293 9.26 1.62 3.27
CA VAL A 293 10.09 2.78 3.66
C VAL A 293 10.91 3.32 2.48
N VAL A 294 11.56 2.45 1.73
CA VAL A 294 12.36 2.83 0.54
C VAL A 294 11.46 3.49 -0.51
N PHE A 295 10.30 2.88 -0.77
CA PHE A 295 9.33 3.40 -1.73
C PHE A 295 8.80 4.79 -1.32
N THR A 296 8.57 5.06 -0.03
CA THR A 296 8.05 6.37 0.40
C THR A 296 9.00 7.53 0.11
N GLN A 297 10.31 7.26 -0.01
CA GLN A 297 11.30 8.31 -0.25
C GLN A 297 11.09 9.00 -1.61
N MET A 298 10.48 8.29 -2.57
CA MET A 298 10.18 8.81 -3.90
C MET A 298 9.32 10.07 -3.88
N ALA A 299 8.28 10.10 -3.02
CA ALA A 299 7.35 11.22 -2.89
C ALA A 299 7.81 12.26 -1.86
N SER A 300 8.96 12.03 -1.23
CA SER A 300 9.46 12.76 -0.07
C SER A 300 10.89 13.26 -0.36
N LEU A 301 11.91 12.62 0.20
CA LEU A 301 13.30 13.10 0.13
C LEU A 301 13.86 13.14 -1.29
N PHE A 302 13.37 12.34 -2.22
CA PHE A 302 13.80 12.44 -3.63
C PHE A 302 13.36 13.77 -4.26
N VAL A 303 12.15 14.23 -3.93
CA VAL A 303 11.65 15.54 -4.37
C VAL A 303 12.47 16.66 -3.73
N GLU A 304 12.79 16.54 -2.44
CA GLU A 304 13.62 17.53 -1.74
C GLU A 304 15.06 17.58 -2.28
N GLN A 305 15.65 16.43 -2.58
CA GLN A 305 16.93 16.35 -3.28
C GLN A 305 16.85 17.08 -4.62
N GLY A 306 15.85 16.76 -5.45
CA GLY A 306 15.67 17.35 -6.78
C GLY A 306 15.41 18.85 -6.74
N ALA A 307 14.77 19.35 -5.68
CA ALA A 307 14.53 20.78 -5.46
C ALA A 307 15.82 21.59 -5.25
N THR A 308 16.93 20.93 -4.88
CA THR A 308 18.26 21.55 -4.71
C THR A 308 19.21 21.30 -5.88
N MET A 309 18.69 20.79 -7.00
CA MET A 309 19.42 20.52 -8.25
C MET A 309 19.05 21.54 -9.33
N ASN A 310 19.84 21.57 -10.42
CA ASN A 310 19.51 22.37 -11.57
C ASN A 310 18.32 21.75 -12.33
N THR A 311 17.18 22.43 -12.25
CA THR A 311 15.89 22.04 -12.84
C THR A 311 15.66 22.60 -14.24
N ASN A 312 16.59 23.39 -14.78
CA ASN A 312 16.46 23.99 -16.10
C ASN A 312 17.14 23.12 -17.17
N ILE A 313 16.41 22.81 -18.24
CA ILE A 313 16.92 22.21 -19.47
C ILE A 313 16.76 23.23 -20.60
N GLY A 314 17.84 23.94 -20.90
CA GLY A 314 17.77 25.09 -21.81
C GLY A 314 16.81 26.15 -21.26
N SER A 315 15.74 26.43 -21.99
CA SER A 315 14.69 27.40 -21.58
C SER A 315 13.52 26.79 -20.81
N PHE A 316 13.46 25.46 -20.65
CA PHE A 316 12.35 24.77 -20.01
C PHE A 316 12.69 24.39 -18.57
N HIS A 317 11.77 24.69 -17.64
CA HIS A 317 11.90 24.37 -16.23
C HIS A 317 11.13 23.08 -15.90
N ILE A 318 11.84 22.06 -15.42
CA ILE A 318 11.25 20.79 -14.98
C ILE A 318 11.12 20.82 -13.44
N PRO A 319 9.90 20.80 -12.89
CA PRO A 319 9.72 20.71 -11.45
C PRO A 319 10.30 19.40 -10.89
N ALA A 320 10.95 19.48 -9.72
CA ALA A 320 11.54 18.30 -9.08
C ALA A 320 10.53 17.18 -8.82
N ALA A 321 9.30 17.52 -8.44
CA ALA A 321 8.23 16.54 -8.21
C ALA A 321 7.80 15.80 -9.50
N SER A 322 7.99 16.40 -10.69
CA SER A 322 7.67 15.75 -11.97
C SER A 322 8.64 14.62 -12.33
N MET A 323 9.72 14.42 -11.58
CA MET A 323 10.63 13.28 -11.77
C MET A 323 9.95 11.93 -11.52
N SER A 324 8.83 11.89 -10.78
CA SER A 324 7.95 10.72 -10.66
C SER A 324 7.42 10.20 -12.00
N LEU A 325 7.44 11.00 -13.07
CA LEU A 325 7.11 10.52 -14.42
C LEU A 325 8.03 9.38 -14.88
N PHE A 326 9.31 9.41 -14.51
CA PHE A 326 10.25 8.35 -14.88
C PHE A 326 9.97 7.03 -14.15
N ASP A 327 9.42 7.11 -12.93
CA ASP A 327 8.91 5.94 -12.21
C ASP A 327 7.73 5.31 -12.98
N ILE A 328 6.71 6.10 -13.34
CA ILE A 328 5.54 5.63 -14.11
C ILE A 328 5.97 5.01 -15.45
N LEU A 329 6.86 5.68 -16.19
CA LEU A 329 7.38 5.16 -17.46
C LEU A 329 8.16 3.85 -17.27
N SER A 330 8.91 3.74 -16.16
CA SER A 330 9.61 2.52 -15.80
C SER A 330 8.62 1.39 -15.49
N VAL A 331 7.59 1.64 -14.68
CA VAL A 331 6.52 0.66 -14.37
C VAL A 331 5.89 0.11 -15.65
N LEU A 332 5.46 0.99 -16.56
CA LEU A 332 4.87 0.58 -17.84
C LEU A 332 5.83 -0.26 -18.69
N THR A 333 7.09 0.14 -18.74
CA THR A 333 8.14 -0.57 -19.49
C THR A 333 8.42 -1.94 -18.88
N PHE A 334 8.60 -2.02 -17.56
CA PHE A 334 8.91 -3.26 -16.86
C PHE A 334 7.74 -4.24 -16.81
N ILE A 335 6.49 -3.78 -16.81
CA ILE A 335 5.32 -4.66 -16.99
C ILE A 335 5.37 -5.33 -18.37
N ALA A 336 5.65 -4.57 -19.42
CA ALA A 336 5.77 -5.11 -20.78
C ALA A 336 6.94 -6.10 -20.88
N ILE A 337 8.10 -5.76 -20.31
CA ILE A 337 9.29 -6.64 -20.25
C ILE A 337 8.98 -7.91 -19.47
N TYR A 338 8.35 -7.79 -18.30
CA TYR A 338 8.01 -8.94 -17.46
C TYR A 338 7.15 -9.94 -18.24
N ARG A 339 6.06 -9.45 -18.84
CA ARG A 339 5.11 -10.32 -19.54
C ARG A 339 5.64 -10.87 -20.87
N ARG A 340 6.38 -10.08 -21.66
CA ARG A 340 6.82 -10.50 -23.00
C ARG A 340 8.19 -11.17 -23.04
N VAL A 341 9.05 -10.90 -22.06
CA VAL A 341 10.43 -11.39 -22.04
C VAL A 341 10.66 -12.29 -20.84
N LEU A 342 10.42 -11.81 -19.61
CA LEU A 342 10.79 -12.57 -18.41
C LEU A 342 9.95 -13.83 -18.23
N VAL A 343 8.63 -13.76 -18.37
CA VAL A 343 7.74 -14.94 -18.26
C VAL A 343 8.15 -16.05 -19.24
N PRO A 344 8.26 -15.82 -20.57
CA PRO A 344 8.63 -16.89 -21.50
C PRO A 344 10.07 -17.37 -21.35
N VAL A 345 11.01 -16.51 -20.93
CA VAL A 345 12.40 -16.94 -20.66
C VAL A 345 12.46 -17.80 -19.40
N MET A 346 11.83 -17.35 -18.31
CA MET A 346 11.82 -18.07 -17.04
C MET A 346 11.03 -19.37 -17.13
N SER A 347 9.97 -19.43 -17.94
CA SER A 347 9.26 -20.69 -18.14
C SER A 347 10.09 -21.73 -18.88
N ARG A 348 10.92 -21.29 -19.84
CA ARG A 348 11.88 -22.17 -20.53
C ARG A 348 13.03 -22.63 -19.63
N LEU A 349 13.54 -21.76 -18.77
CA LEU A 349 14.69 -22.06 -17.90
C LEU A 349 14.29 -22.86 -16.65
N SER A 350 13.16 -22.53 -16.03
CA SER A 350 12.67 -23.12 -14.78
C SER A 350 11.87 -24.41 -15.01
N GLY A 351 11.38 -24.64 -16.23
CA GLY A 351 10.41 -25.69 -16.53
C GLY A 351 9.02 -25.46 -15.90
N ASN A 352 8.83 -24.36 -15.16
CA ASN A 352 7.57 -23.93 -14.59
C ASN A 352 6.81 -23.04 -15.57
N SER A 353 5.59 -23.43 -15.97
CA SER A 353 4.76 -22.67 -16.91
C SER A 353 4.41 -21.25 -16.44
N GLN A 354 4.48 -20.97 -15.13
CA GLN A 354 4.22 -19.63 -14.56
C GLN A 354 5.48 -18.75 -14.41
N GLY A 355 6.69 -19.26 -14.69
CA GLY A 355 7.93 -18.49 -14.58
C GLY A 355 8.51 -18.44 -13.15
N MET A 356 8.78 -17.24 -12.64
CA MET A 356 9.31 -17.01 -11.28
C MET A 356 8.25 -17.28 -10.22
N THR A 357 8.66 -17.77 -9.05
CA THR A 357 7.74 -17.86 -7.90
C THR A 357 7.47 -16.46 -7.32
N GLU A 358 6.33 -16.27 -6.66
CA GLU A 358 5.99 -14.97 -6.06
C GLU A 358 7.05 -14.48 -5.06
N LEU A 359 7.63 -15.39 -4.27
CA LEU A 359 8.69 -15.05 -3.32
C LEU A 359 9.99 -14.65 -4.04
N GLN A 360 10.36 -15.33 -5.13
CA GLN A 360 11.51 -14.91 -5.94
C GLN A 360 11.28 -13.53 -6.55
N ARG A 361 10.05 -13.28 -7.03
CA ARG A 361 9.66 -12.00 -7.63
C ARG A 361 9.75 -10.86 -6.61
N MET A 362 9.19 -11.05 -5.40
CA MET A 362 9.31 -10.09 -4.30
C MET A 362 10.78 -9.86 -3.91
N GLY A 363 11.60 -10.92 -3.82
CA GLY A 363 13.03 -10.80 -3.52
C GLY A 363 13.81 -9.98 -4.56
N VAL A 364 13.51 -10.14 -5.85
CA VAL A 364 14.08 -9.28 -6.91
C VAL A 364 13.65 -7.82 -6.71
N GLY A 365 12.40 -7.57 -6.33
CA GLY A 365 11.92 -6.24 -5.97
C GLY A 365 12.73 -5.59 -4.84
N LEU A 366 13.05 -6.33 -3.76
CA LEU A 366 13.90 -5.82 -2.67
C LEU A 366 15.29 -5.41 -3.16
N VAL A 367 15.92 -6.24 -4.00
CA VAL A 367 17.26 -5.97 -4.53
C VAL A 367 17.27 -4.71 -5.41
N ILE A 368 16.27 -4.58 -6.30
CA ILE A 368 16.16 -3.40 -7.17
C ILE A 368 15.85 -2.14 -6.34
N GLY A 369 14.98 -2.23 -5.33
CA GLY A 369 14.69 -1.12 -4.42
C GLY A 369 15.93 -0.67 -3.64
N MET A 370 16.74 -1.62 -3.15
CA MET A 370 18.04 -1.31 -2.53
C MET A 370 18.98 -0.61 -3.52
N ALA A 371 19.05 -1.08 -4.76
CA ALA A 371 19.86 -0.43 -5.80
C ALA A 371 19.39 1.00 -6.08
N ALA A 372 18.08 1.28 -6.00
CA ALA A 372 17.54 2.63 -6.17
C ALA A 372 18.01 3.62 -5.11
N VAL A 373 18.02 3.22 -3.82
CA VAL A 373 18.53 4.10 -2.74
C VAL A 373 20.04 4.24 -2.76
N VAL A 374 20.77 3.21 -3.21
CA VAL A 374 22.21 3.35 -3.49
C VAL A 374 22.45 4.36 -4.61
N ALA A 375 21.69 4.29 -5.70
CA ALA A 375 21.76 5.27 -6.79
C ALA A 375 21.46 6.69 -6.28
N ALA A 376 20.44 6.86 -5.43
CA ALA A 376 20.12 8.15 -4.82
C ALA A 376 21.25 8.69 -3.91
N GLY A 377 21.89 7.81 -3.14
CA GLY A 377 23.09 8.14 -2.36
C GLY A 377 24.25 8.61 -3.24
N VAL A 378 24.52 7.93 -4.35
CA VAL A 378 25.59 8.31 -5.30
C VAL A 378 25.29 9.65 -5.96
N VAL A 379 24.05 9.87 -6.40
CA VAL A 379 23.63 11.16 -6.97
C VAL A 379 23.80 12.28 -5.95
N GLU A 380 23.49 12.03 -4.68
CA GLU A 380 23.65 13.04 -3.62
C GLU A 380 25.11 13.38 -3.35
N VAL A 381 26.00 12.38 -3.35
CA VAL A 381 27.45 12.61 -3.23
C VAL A 381 27.95 13.50 -4.38
N GLU A 382 27.52 13.25 -5.61
CA GLU A 382 27.89 14.08 -6.76
C GLU A 382 27.27 15.48 -6.71
N ARG A 383 26.02 15.60 -6.25
CA ARG A 383 25.33 16.88 -6.05
C ARG A 383 26.09 17.77 -5.07
N LEU A 384 26.47 17.22 -3.91
CA LEU A 384 27.20 17.93 -2.85
C LEU A 384 28.58 18.42 -3.29
N LYS A 385 29.30 17.66 -4.14
CA LYS A 385 30.60 18.09 -4.69
C LYS A 385 30.50 19.34 -5.58
N ARG A 386 29.33 19.64 -6.12
CA ARG A 386 29.10 20.73 -7.09
C ARG A 386 28.17 21.82 -6.56
N VAL A 387 28.09 21.94 -5.24
CA VAL A 387 27.47 23.07 -4.57
C VAL A 387 28.49 24.22 -4.52
N GLU A 388 28.20 25.31 -5.23
CA GLU A 388 29.07 26.49 -5.26
C GLU A 388 28.82 27.43 -4.08
N ALA A 389 27.56 27.54 -3.64
CA ALA A 389 27.16 28.36 -2.51
C ALA A 389 26.04 27.68 -1.69
N PRO A 390 25.96 27.92 -0.37
CA PRO A 390 24.96 27.29 0.49
C PRO A 390 23.52 27.55 0.04
N ASP A 391 23.22 28.72 -0.50
CA ASP A 391 21.85 29.13 -0.85
C ASP A 391 21.52 28.97 -2.34
N GLN A 392 22.41 28.35 -3.12
CA GLN A 392 22.19 28.12 -4.56
C GLN A 392 21.95 26.64 -4.86
N PRO A 393 21.09 26.32 -5.84
CA PRO A 393 20.97 24.96 -6.36
C PRO A 393 22.33 24.47 -6.87
N SER A 394 22.59 23.17 -6.71
CA SER A 394 23.76 22.51 -7.32
C SER A 394 23.70 22.60 -8.84
N SER A 395 24.87 22.69 -9.49
CA SER A 395 24.96 22.70 -10.96
C SER A 395 24.59 21.36 -11.61
N VAL A 396 24.44 20.28 -10.82
CA VAL A 396 24.00 18.96 -11.31
C VAL A 396 22.56 19.04 -11.80
N SER A 397 22.32 18.58 -13.04
CA SER A 397 20.97 18.52 -13.61
C SER A 397 20.09 17.52 -12.85
N VAL A 398 18.83 17.89 -12.62
CA VAL A 398 17.81 17.03 -12.01
C VAL A 398 17.65 15.67 -12.71
N LEU A 399 17.99 15.58 -14.01
CA LEU A 399 17.98 14.32 -14.76
C LEU A 399 18.93 13.24 -14.23
N TRP A 400 19.91 13.60 -13.39
CA TRP A 400 20.72 12.61 -12.68
C TRP A 400 19.90 11.73 -11.73
N GLN A 401 18.67 12.12 -11.36
CA GLN A 401 17.75 11.30 -10.59
C GLN A 401 16.99 10.26 -11.44
N VAL A 402 17.11 10.25 -12.76
CA VAL A 402 16.41 9.25 -13.60
C VAL A 402 16.70 7.80 -13.15
N PRO A 403 17.94 7.38 -12.83
CA PRO A 403 18.21 6.02 -12.39
C PRO A 403 17.48 5.62 -11.09
N GLN A 404 17.45 6.49 -10.07
CA GLN A 404 16.77 6.17 -8.81
C GLN A 404 15.25 6.03 -9.00
N TYR A 405 14.62 6.93 -9.77
CA TYR A 405 13.19 6.83 -10.07
C TYR A 405 12.86 5.60 -10.95
N ALA A 406 13.67 5.34 -11.98
CA ALA A 406 13.46 4.18 -12.84
C ALA A 406 13.65 2.85 -12.09
N LEU A 407 14.63 2.76 -11.19
CA LEU A 407 14.83 1.58 -10.35
C LEU A 407 13.69 1.39 -9.34
N ILE A 408 13.18 2.46 -8.71
CA ILE A 408 11.97 2.36 -7.88
C ILE A 408 10.79 1.79 -8.69
N GLY A 409 10.51 2.35 -9.87
CA GLY A 409 9.39 1.86 -10.70
C GLY A 409 9.58 0.43 -11.19
N ALA A 410 10.81 0.03 -11.51
CA ALA A 410 11.11 -1.37 -11.80
C ALA A 410 10.84 -2.25 -10.57
N SER A 411 11.32 -1.83 -9.39
CA SER A 411 11.17 -2.57 -8.14
C SER A 411 9.70 -2.75 -7.74
N GLU A 412 8.84 -1.77 -8.02
CA GLU A 412 7.40 -1.83 -7.77
C GLU A 412 6.72 -2.97 -8.54
N VAL A 413 7.07 -3.15 -9.81
CA VAL A 413 6.50 -4.22 -10.66
C VAL A 413 6.84 -5.61 -10.14
N PHE A 414 7.99 -5.77 -9.49
CA PHE A 414 8.41 -7.04 -8.90
C PHE A 414 7.86 -7.21 -7.48
N MET A 415 7.95 -6.17 -6.65
CA MET A 415 7.54 -6.22 -5.26
C MET A 415 6.02 -6.15 -5.08
N TYR A 416 5.36 -5.06 -5.45
CA TYR A 416 3.94 -4.87 -5.13
C TYR A 416 3.04 -5.84 -5.88
N VAL A 417 3.32 -6.10 -7.16
CA VAL A 417 2.55 -7.10 -7.91
C VAL A 417 2.76 -8.49 -7.33
N GLY A 418 4.02 -8.87 -7.01
CA GLY A 418 4.32 -10.15 -6.38
C GLY A 418 3.73 -10.29 -4.98
N GLN A 419 3.74 -9.22 -4.18
CA GLN A 419 3.14 -9.15 -2.85
C GLN A 419 1.61 -9.35 -2.92
N LEU A 420 0.95 -8.66 -3.85
CA LEU A 420 -0.49 -8.77 -4.05
C LEU A 420 -0.87 -10.17 -4.54
N GLU A 421 -0.12 -10.75 -5.48
CA GLU A 421 -0.35 -12.10 -6.00
C GLU A 421 -0.09 -13.17 -4.92
N PHE A 422 1.01 -13.03 -4.16
CA PHE A 422 1.33 -13.90 -3.04
C PHE A 422 0.22 -13.92 -1.99
N PHE A 423 -0.19 -12.75 -1.48
CA PHE A 423 -1.21 -12.69 -0.44
C PHE A 423 -2.58 -13.11 -0.94
N ASN A 424 -2.96 -12.81 -2.19
CA ASN A 424 -4.24 -13.28 -2.72
C ASN A 424 -4.27 -14.77 -3.01
N ARG A 425 -3.13 -15.37 -3.39
CA ARG A 425 -3.03 -16.81 -3.66
C ARG A 425 -2.92 -17.64 -2.39
N GLN A 426 -2.24 -17.12 -1.38
CA GLN A 426 -2.04 -17.78 -0.09
C GLN A 426 -3.10 -17.41 0.95
N ALA A 427 -3.90 -16.36 0.75
CA ALA A 427 -5.04 -16.11 1.62
C ALA A 427 -6.16 -17.10 1.30
N PRO A 428 -6.66 -17.84 2.31
CA PRO A 428 -7.86 -18.65 2.16
C PRO A 428 -9.08 -17.86 1.68
N ASP A 429 -10.02 -18.55 1.04
CA ASP A 429 -11.21 -17.93 0.43
C ASP A 429 -12.00 -17.09 1.46
N GLY A 430 -12.11 -17.53 2.72
CA GLY A 430 -12.83 -16.82 3.80
C GLY A 430 -12.15 -15.56 4.33
N VAL A 431 -10.87 -15.34 4.02
CA VAL A 431 -10.08 -14.17 4.45
C VAL A 431 -9.33 -13.50 3.28
N LYS A 432 -9.76 -13.74 2.04
CA LYS A 432 -9.08 -13.23 0.84
C LYS A 432 -8.97 -11.70 0.81
N SER A 433 -10.03 -11.00 1.22
CA SER A 433 -10.03 -9.53 1.37
C SER A 433 -9.01 -9.05 2.41
N PHE A 434 -8.81 -9.83 3.49
CA PHE A 434 -7.77 -9.55 4.49
C PHE A 434 -6.35 -9.70 3.92
N GLY A 435 -6.13 -10.64 2.99
CA GLY A 435 -4.84 -10.75 2.29
C GLY A 435 -4.47 -9.48 1.50
N SER A 436 -5.44 -8.90 0.78
CA SER A 436 -5.23 -7.63 0.08
C SER A 436 -5.06 -6.44 1.04
N SER A 437 -5.73 -6.47 2.20
CA SER A 437 -5.60 -5.42 3.22
C SER A 437 -4.21 -5.43 3.88
N LEU A 438 -3.57 -6.60 4.05
CA LEU A 438 -2.18 -6.68 4.53
C LEU A 438 -1.21 -5.90 3.62
N CYS A 439 -1.40 -5.90 2.31
CA CYS A 439 -0.58 -5.09 1.40
C CYS A 439 -0.67 -3.60 1.74
N MET A 440 -1.88 -3.07 1.91
CA MET A 440 -2.10 -1.66 2.30
C MET A 440 -1.55 -1.37 3.71
N ALA A 441 -1.68 -2.32 4.63
CA ALA A 441 -1.13 -2.20 5.98
C ALA A 441 0.41 -2.08 5.96
N SER A 442 1.09 -2.82 5.08
CA SER A 442 2.55 -2.71 4.90
C SER A 442 2.95 -1.32 4.46
N ILE A 443 2.25 -0.75 3.47
CA ILE A 443 2.53 0.60 2.95
C ILE A 443 2.31 1.65 4.04
N SER A 444 1.21 1.53 4.79
CA SER A 444 0.92 2.38 5.95
C SER A 444 2.05 2.33 6.98
N LEU A 445 2.41 1.14 7.45
CA LEU A 445 3.47 0.97 8.45
C LEU A 445 4.82 1.46 7.94
N GLY A 446 5.15 1.23 6.67
CA GLY A 446 6.37 1.75 6.06
C GLY A 446 6.45 3.28 6.11
N ASN A 447 5.32 3.98 5.90
CA ASN A 447 5.27 5.44 6.04
C ASN A 447 5.53 5.89 7.48
N TYR A 448 4.93 5.24 8.49
CA TYR A 448 5.19 5.58 9.89
C TYR A 448 6.62 5.24 10.35
N VAL A 449 7.17 4.11 9.87
CA VAL A 449 8.57 3.76 10.11
C VAL A 449 9.50 4.77 9.45
N SER A 450 9.18 5.26 8.24
CA SER A 450 9.92 6.35 7.59
C SER A 450 9.93 7.61 8.44
N ILE A 451 8.79 8.01 9.03
CA ILE A 451 8.73 9.17 9.94
C ILE A 451 9.63 8.96 11.15
N MET A 452 9.57 7.77 11.76
CA MET A 452 10.42 7.43 12.90
C MET A 452 11.91 7.51 12.54
N LEU A 453 12.30 6.97 11.38
CA LEU A 453 13.68 7.00 10.89
C LEU A 453 14.15 8.43 10.61
N VAL A 454 13.40 9.23 9.85
CA VAL A 454 13.75 10.62 9.55
C VAL A 454 13.85 11.45 10.83
N SER A 455 12.90 11.28 11.76
CA SER A 455 12.89 12.01 13.03
C SER A 455 14.05 11.59 13.94
N ALA A 456 14.32 10.29 14.05
CA ALA A 456 15.43 9.76 14.83
C ALA A 456 16.78 10.22 14.27
N VAL A 457 16.99 10.12 12.96
CA VAL A 457 18.23 10.58 12.30
C VAL A 457 18.40 12.08 12.48
N THR A 458 17.35 12.87 12.29
CA THR A 458 17.43 14.33 12.46
C THR A 458 17.79 14.69 13.90
N SER A 459 17.18 14.05 14.89
CA SER A 459 17.47 14.27 16.32
C SER A 459 18.87 13.82 16.74
N LEU A 460 19.32 12.65 16.27
CA LEU A 460 20.61 12.06 16.65
C LEU A 460 21.80 12.72 15.95
N THR A 461 21.59 13.29 14.76
CA THR A 461 22.69 13.83 13.93
C THR A 461 22.81 15.35 14.02
N ALA A 462 21.74 16.05 14.37
CA ALA A 462 21.77 17.48 14.64
C ALA A 462 22.40 17.74 16.03
N GLY A 463 23.20 18.80 16.12
CA GLY A 463 23.74 19.30 17.39
C GLY A 463 23.98 20.80 17.31
N ASP A 464 24.35 21.43 18.43
CA ASP A 464 24.44 22.90 18.54
C ASP A 464 25.31 23.58 17.46
N LYS A 465 26.25 22.85 16.84
CA LYS A 465 27.11 23.31 15.75
C LYS A 465 27.07 22.46 14.47
N ARG A 466 26.20 21.45 14.39
CA ARG A 466 26.11 20.51 13.25
C ARG A 466 24.70 20.55 12.67
N ALA A 467 24.61 20.81 11.37
CA ALA A 467 23.34 20.85 10.64
C ALA A 467 22.59 19.49 10.63
N GLY A 468 23.28 18.39 10.88
CA GLY A 468 22.72 17.03 10.83
C GLY A 468 22.68 16.48 9.41
N TRP A 469 22.07 15.30 9.24
CA TRP A 469 22.00 14.65 7.92
C TRP A 469 20.90 15.27 7.04
N ILE A 470 19.77 15.66 7.63
CA ILE A 470 18.60 16.22 6.92
C ILE A 470 18.23 17.62 7.49
N PRO A 471 19.09 18.64 7.34
CA PRO A 471 18.75 20.02 7.66
C PRO A 471 17.75 20.61 6.66
N GLY A 472 17.13 21.75 7.00
CA GLY A 472 16.27 22.48 6.05
C GLY A 472 17.02 23.07 4.85
N ASN A 473 18.33 23.26 4.94
CA ASN A 473 19.18 23.49 3.76
C ASN A 473 20.03 22.25 3.47
N LEU A 474 19.61 21.43 2.50
CA LEU A 474 20.31 20.18 2.15
C LEU A 474 21.75 20.39 1.67
N ASN A 475 22.13 21.58 1.19
CA ASN A 475 23.51 21.90 0.82
C ASN A 475 24.46 21.85 2.04
N SER A 476 23.94 22.08 3.24
CA SER A 476 24.69 22.00 4.50
C SER A 476 24.59 20.62 5.18
N GLY A 477 23.79 19.71 4.60
CA GLY A 477 23.49 18.40 5.15
C GLY A 477 24.26 17.26 4.51
N HIS A 478 23.94 16.05 4.96
CA HIS A 478 24.50 14.80 4.44
C HIS A 478 23.37 13.79 4.20
N LEU A 479 22.51 14.12 3.23
CA LEU A 479 21.39 13.28 2.83
C LEU A 479 21.87 11.95 2.21
N ASP A 480 23.08 11.95 1.64
CA ASP A 480 23.79 10.76 1.14
C ASP A 480 23.91 9.69 2.22
N ARG A 481 24.27 10.08 3.45
CA ARG A 481 24.40 9.15 4.60
C ARG A 481 23.06 8.52 4.98
N PHE A 482 21.97 9.26 4.85
CA PHE A 482 20.64 8.71 5.09
C PHE A 482 20.26 7.67 4.02
N TYR A 483 20.55 7.93 2.75
CA TYR A 483 20.33 6.94 1.69
C TYR A 483 21.19 5.69 1.85
N PHE A 484 22.45 5.82 2.25
CA PHE A 484 23.28 4.65 2.55
C PHE A 484 22.84 3.89 3.81
N LEU A 485 22.29 4.59 4.82
CA LEU A 485 21.64 3.93 5.96
C LEU A 485 20.43 3.11 5.51
N LEU A 486 19.57 3.66 4.65
CA LEU A 486 18.45 2.91 4.08
C LEU A 486 18.94 1.70 3.27
N ALA A 487 19.99 1.84 2.46
CA ALA A 487 20.57 0.73 1.73
C ALA A 487 21.08 -0.39 2.66
N ALA A 488 21.75 -0.03 3.77
CA ALA A 488 22.20 -1.00 4.77
C ALA A 488 21.03 -1.70 5.47
N LEU A 489 19.97 -0.96 5.83
CA LEU A 489 18.75 -1.54 6.39
C LEU A 489 18.06 -2.49 5.39
N SER A 490 17.98 -2.11 4.11
CA SER A 490 17.45 -2.98 3.05
C SER A 490 18.29 -4.24 2.84
N LEU A 491 19.61 -4.18 3.03
CA LEU A 491 20.47 -5.36 2.96
C LEU A 491 20.18 -6.34 4.12
N VAL A 492 20.03 -5.82 5.34
CA VAL A 492 19.66 -6.63 6.51
C VAL A 492 18.27 -7.23 6.32
N ASP A 493 17.32 -6.44 5.83
CA ASP A 493 15.96 -6.90 5.50
C ASP A 493 15.96 -7.98 4.43
N LEU A 494 16.76 -7.84 3.37
CA LEU A 494 16.90 -8.87 2.32
C LEU A 494 17.41 -10.19 2.90
N ALA A 495 18.38 -10.16 3.82
CA ALA A 495 18.86 -11.37 4.49
C ALA A 495 17.77 -12.02 5.36
N ALA A 496 17.03 -11.22 6.12
CA ALA A 496 15.90 -11.69 6.91
C ALA A 496 14.78 -12.27 6.03
N TYR A 497 14.45 -11.58 4.94
CA TYR A 497 13.48 -12.00 3.94
C TYR A 497 13.83 -13.36 3.35
N VAL A 498 15.08 -13.56 2.93
CA VAL A 498 15.55 -14.84 2.37
C VAL A 498 15.43 -15.96 3.41
N ALA A 499 15.80 -15.71 4.67
CA ALA A 499 15.61 -16.68 5.76
C ALA A 499 14.12 -17.04 5.96
N CYS A 500 13.24 -16.03 6.01
CA CYS A 500 11.80 -16.23 6.13
C CYS A 500 11.20 -16.97 4.93
N ALA A 501 11.64 -16.64 3.71
CA ALA A 501 11.19 -17.27 2.48
C ALA A 501 11.62 -18.75 2.41
N MET A 502 12.82 -19.09 2.88
CA MET A 502 13.28 -20.48 2.99
C MET A 502 12.49 -21.29 4.04
N TRP A 503 12.04 -20.65 5.11
CA TRP A 503 11.23 -21.30 6.15
C TRP A 503 9.74 -21.39 5.80
N TYR A 504 9.28 -20.59 4.84
CA TYR A 504 7.89 -20.54 4.46
C TYR A 504 7.44 -21.83 3.77
N LYS A 505 6.33 -22.41 4.26
CA LYS A 505 5.65 -23.54 3.65
C LYS A 505 4.24 -23.12 3.27
N GLY A 506 3.93 -23.18 1.97
CA GLY A 506 2.62 -22.82 1.42
C GLY A 506 1.49 -23.72 1.87
N ILE A 507 0.25 -23.30 1.60
CA ILE A 507 -0.95 -24.09 1.93
C ILE A 507 -1.06 -25.32 1.03
N LYS A 508 -1.52 -26.43 1.59
CA LYS A 508 -2.03 -27.59 0.84
C LYS A 508 -3.55 -27.55 0.86
N LEU A 509 -4.16 -27.33 -0.31
CA LEU A 509 -5.61 -27.47 -0.49
C LEU A 509 -5.94 -28.94 -0.71
N ALA A 510 -7.09 -29.41 -0.21
CA ALA A 510 -7.58 -30.75 -0.54
C ALA A 510 -7.83 -30.84 -2.05
N SER A 511 -7.25 -31.84 -2.71
CA SER A 511 -7.53 -32.08 -4.13
C SER A 511 -8.89 -32.76 -4.26
N SER A 512 -9.58 -32.55 -5.39
CA SER A 512 -10.84 -33.25 -5.69
C SER A 512 -10.68 -34.77 -5.81
N ASP A 513 -9.44 -35.27 -5.87
CA ASP A 513 -9.08 -36.69 -6.00
C ASP A 513 -8.85 -37.41 -4.66
N ASP A 514 -8.78 -36.69 -3.53
CA ASP A 514 -8.59 -37.30 -2.21
C ASP A 514 -9.90 -37.86 -1.59
N ARG A 515 -10.95 -38.04 -2.40
CA ARG A 515 -12.15 -38.78 -1.98
C ARG A 515 -11.79 -40.27 -1.92
N VAL A 516 -11.49 -40.73 -0.71
CA VAL A 516 -11.42 -42.15 -0.38
C VAL A 516 -12.63 -42.86 -1.00
N PRO A 517 -12.45 -43.95 -1.77
CA PRO A 517 -13.58 -44.69 -2.32
C PRO A 517 -14.39 -45.21 -1.14
N ALA A 518 -15.68 -44.87 -1.12
CA ALA A 518 -16.63 -45.43 -0.18
C ALA A 518 -16.49 -46.95 -0.20
N ALA A 519 -16.04 -47.52 0.91
CA ALA A 519 -16.03 -48.95 1.11
C ALA A 519 -17.49 -49.40 1.11
N HIS A 520 -17.94 -49.97 -0.02
CA HIS A 520 -19.11 -50.80 -0.05
C HIS A 520 -18.79 -52.09 0.72
N VAL A 521 -19.39 -52.22 1.91
CA VAL A 521 -19.67 -53.52 2.54
C VAL A 521 -21.17 -53.62 2.72
#